data_AF-A0A9P6XF86-F1
#
_entry.id   AF-A0A9P6XF86-F1
#
_cell.length_a   1.000
_cell.length_b   1.000
_cell.length_c   1.000
_cell.angle_alpha   90.00
_cell.angle_beta   90.00
_cell.angle_gamma   90.00
#
_symmetry.space_group_name_H-M   'P 1'
#
loop_
_entity.id
_entity.type
_entity.pdbx_description
1 polymer ?
#
loop_
_entity_poly.entity_id
_entity_poly.type
_entity_poly.pdbx_seq_one_letter_code
_entity_poly.pdbx_strand_id
1 'polypeptide(L)'
;MIQEMDTISQGTESVTLTEEQDGKVKEDSESDKDLYLFSLNESLQIHKEMVERVQGEKDDVEEECERVMAEEQAEMAKAKQVVLVKQQQHIEERMRLETIYNQLKNELELKECEFRRMEGKFQSHLKSAKATEDDLMMVQNKFNSLLNEISDFCGVLEYDNDDIVSWSLSDDLETVNWWIEAWMIQVMIEDILDTPIQPGVEINNAFGKMYEWVKKRNVSWATRIRQQMTTFMTRQPNEVEVERAKDDIVNKIIERLNSVVMNGVDKEKVKDIVERAVQLNLALKSQDAMIDKVTIEEGNVFDANMMISVSGEEGSVSLVISPPFMKQQAVQSSTPEKKTSWWNRKKQQPVSPLTLEEQRILRKVKSRAHFLDRGLSCCCFQVGFDGLVGFIPVIGDFIGVLLAIQLVYIAMSLELPNELVSKMMFNIAFDFVIRLD
;
A
#
# COMPACT_ATOMS: atom_id res chain seq x y z
N MET A 1 41.97 14.31 -29.30
CA MET A 1 43.37 14.01 -28.93
C MET A 1 44.15 13.85 -30.22
N ILE A 2 44.53 14.98 -30.80
CA ILE A 2 45.49 15.10 -31.91
C ILE A 2 46.52 16.05 -31.31
N GLN A 3 47.47 15.51 -30.56
CA GLN A 3 48.57 16.23 -29.93
C GLN A 3 49.42 15.18 -29.20
N GLU A 4 50.35 14.56 -29.94
CA GLU A 4 51.58 13.94 -29.43
C GLU A 4 52.21 13.17 -30.59
N MET A 5 52.92 13.85 -31.49
CA MET A 5 53.87 13.19 -32.40
C MET A 5 54.85 14.16 -33.09
N ASP A 6 55.13 15.32 -32.48
CA ASP A 6 56.00 16.36 -33.06
C ASP A 6 57.22 16.67 -32.17
N THR A 7 57.74 15.67 -31.46
CA THR A 7 58.83 15.91 -30.49
C THR A 7 59.84 14.79 -30.42
N ILE A 8 60.37 14.33 -31.56
CA ILE A 8 61.68 13.66 -31.62
C ILE A 8 62.40 14.12 -32.89
N SER A 9 62.71 15.41 -32.95
CA SER A 9 63.68 15.97 -33.89
C SER A 9 64.58 16.92 -33.12
N GLN A 10 65.50 16.35 -32.35
CA GLN A 10 66.68 17.01 -31.78
C GLN A 10 67.42 16.00 -30.91
N GLY A 11 68.67 15.68 -31.28
CA GLY A 11 69.60 15.02 -30.37
C GLY A 11 70.51 14.01 -31.05
N THR A 12 71.63 14.49 -31.59
CA THR A 12 73.01 13.93 -31.55
C THR A 12 73.80 14.63 -32.66
N GLU A 13 74.29 15.82 -32.38
CA GLU A 13 75.64 16.08 -31.85
C GLU A 13 76.73 16.02 -32.93
N SER A 14 77.15 17.23 -33.27
CA SER A 14 78.38 17.62 -33.95
C SER A 14 79.62 16.98 -33.31
N VAL A 15 80.43 16.32 -34.14
CA VAL A 15 81.86 16.13 -33.86
C VAL A 15 82.66 17.03 -34.78
N THR A 16 83.09 18.16 -34.22
CA THR A 16 84.14 19.06 -34.75
C THR A 16 85.50 18.63 -34.21
N LEU A 17 86.46 18.29 -35.08
CA LEU A 17 87.91 18.25 -34.79
C LEU A 17 88.68 18.68 -36.06
N THR A 18 89.02 19.97 -36.18
CA THR A 18 90.37 20.58 -36.06
C THR A 18 91.30 20.37 -37.26
N GLU A 19 91.47 21.44 -38.05
CA GLU A 19 92.67 21.71 -38.84
C GLU A 19 93.83 22.07 -37.88
N GLU A 20 94.97 21.36 -37.95
CA GLU A 20 96.31 21.96 -37.82
C GLU A 20 97.45 21.00 -38.22
N GLN A 21 98.12 21.40 -39.30
CA GLN A 21 99.56 21.42 -39.61
C GLN A 21 100.50 20.19 -39.48
N ASP A 22 101.00 19.86 -40.68
CA ASP A 22 102.41 19.78 -41.11
C ASP A 22 103.37 18.81 -40.40
N GLY A 23 103.82 17.84 -41.19
CA GLY A 23 104.82 16.84 -40.86
C GLY A 23 105.37 16.23 -42.13
N LYS A 24 106.08 17.03 -42.93
CA LYS A 24 106.96 16.59 -44.01
C LYS A 24 107.82 15.42 -43.53
N VAL A 25 107.86 14.30 -44.30
CA VAL A 25 109.05 13.50 -44.62
C VAL A 25 108.67 12.11 -45.18
N LYS A 26 109.33 11.79 -46.31
CA LYS A 26 109.60 10.47 -46.91
C LYS A 26 108.48 9.78 -47.70
N GLU A 27 108.63 9.90 -49.02
CA GLU A 27 108.51 8.78 -49.96
C GLU A 27 109.12 7.51 -49.36
N ASP A 28 108.56 6.35 -49.73
CA ASP A 28 108.78 4.98 -49.20
C ASP A 28 107.68 4.64 -48.15
N SER A 29 106.64 3.83 -48.39
CA SER A 29 106.51 2.58 -49.15
C SER A 29 105.07 2.44 -49.68
N GLU A 30 104.92 2.03 -50.95
CA GLU A 30 103.64 1.80 -51.68
C GLU A 30 102.69 0.84 -50.93
N SER A 31 103.26 -0.04 -50.09
CA SER A 31 102.57 -1.05 -49.28
C SER A 31 101.57 -0.48 -48.25
N ASP A 32 101.86 0.66 -47.61
CA ASP A 32 100.98 1.20 -46.55
C ASP A 32 99.80 1.99 -47.12
N LYS A 33 99.98 2.62 -48.28
CA LYS A 33 98.90 3.28 -49.03
C LYS A 33 97.93 2.27 -49.62
N ASP A 34 98.45 1.16 -50.14
CA ASP A 34 97.65 0.06 -50.65
C ASP A 34 96.91 -0.68 -49.52
N LEU A 35 97.52 -0.82 -48.34
CA LEU A 35 96.86 -1.37 -47.16
C LEU A 35 95.70 -0.48 -46.68
N TYR A 36 95.89 0.85 -46.67
CA TYR A 36 94.84 1.81 -46.33
C TYR A 36 93.71 1.84 -47.39
N LEU A 37 94.04 1.81 -48.68
CA LEU A 37 93.05 1.77 -49.76
C LEU A 37 92.25 0.46 -49.74
N PHE A 38 92.91 -0.67 -49.47
CA PHE A 38 92.24 -1.97 -49.32
C PHE A 38 91.32 -1.98 -48.11
N SER A 39 91.80 -1.52 -46.95
CA SER A 39 91.01 -1.41 -45.72
C SER A 39 89.82 -0.45 -45.87
N LEU A 40 90.01 0.67 -46.56
CA LEU A 40 88.94 1.65 -46.80
C LEU A 40 87.91 1.11 -47.79
N ASN A 41 88.33 0.42 -48.85
CA ASN A 41 87.43 -0.19 -49.81
C ASN A 41 86.64 -1.35 -49.20
N GLU A 42 87.27 -2.16 -48.36
CA GLU A 42 86.61 -3.20 -47.57
C GLU A 42 85.61 -2.56 -46.58
N SER A 43 86.00 -1.50 -45.88
CA SER A 43 85.09 -0.76 -44.98
C SER A 43 83.91 -0.13 -45.73
N LEU A 44 84.11 0.37 -46.95
CA LEU A 44 83.07 1.00 -47.76
C LEU A 44 82.12 -0.05 -48.34
N GLN A 45 82.64 -1.23 -48.69
CA GLN A 45 81.84 -2.39 -49.09
C GLN A 45 80.99 -2.90 -47.92
N ILE A 46 81.57 -3.03 -46.72
CA ILE A 46 80.85 -3.42 -45.50
C ILE A 46 79.77 -2.37 -45.17
N HIS A 47 80.07 -1.09 -45.29
CA HIS A 47 79.10 -0.03 -45.02
C HIS A 47 77.98 0.02 -46.06
N LYS A 48 78.29 -0.25 -47.34
CA LYS A 48 77.27 -0.38 -48.40
C LYS A 48 76.34 -1.55 -48.12
N GLU A 49 76.88 -2.71 -47.75
CA GLU A 49 76.10 -3.88 -47.37
C GLU A 49 75.29 -3.65 -46.08
N MET A 50 75.80 -2.85 -45.14
CA MET A 50 75.06 -2.43 -43.95
C MET A 50 73.90 -1.50 -44.31
N VAL A 51 74.12 -0.53 -45.21
CA VAL A 51 73.06 0.39 -45.67
C VAL A 51 71.98 -0.34 -46.46
N GLU A 52 72.35 -1.28 -47.34
CA GLU A 52 71.38 -2.09 -48.11
C GLU A 52 70.56 -2.99 -47.18
N ARG A 53 71.16 -3.58 -46.14
CA ARG A 53 70.43 -4.33 -45.10
C ARG A 53 69.49 -3.44 -44.29
N VAL A 54 69.96 -2.28 -43.84
CA VAL A 54 69.13 -1.32 -43.08
C VAL A 54 67.98 -0.82 -43.94
N GLN A 55 68.18 -0.62 -45.24
CA GLN A 55 67.12 -0.21 -46.14
C GLN A 55 66.10 -1.34 -46.37
N GLY A 56 66.56 -2.58 -46.55
CA GLY A 56 65.67 -3.74 -46.62
C GLY A 56 64.86 -3.94 -45.33
N GLU A 57 65.51 -3.89 -44.17
CA GLU A 57 64.85 -3.95 -42.86
C GLU A 57 63.85 -2.80 -42.67
N LYS A 58 64.18 -1.59 -43.17
CA LYS A 58 63.27 -0.45 -43.12
C LYS A 58 62.04 -0.67 -44.00
N ASP A 59 62.23 -1.15 -45.23
CA ASP A 59 61.14 -1.41 -46.17
C ASP A 59 60.23 -2.54 -45.64
N ASP A 60 60.80 -3.60 -45.05
CA ASP A 60 60.06 -4.68 -44.38
C ASP A 60 59.24 -4.16 -43.17
N VAL A 61 59.83 -3.27 -42.36
CA VAL A 61 59.14 -2.64 -41.22
C VAL A 61 58.03 -1.69 -41.69
N GLU A 62 58.24 -0.97 -42.79
CA GLU A 62 57.24 -0.07 -43.37
C GLU A 62 56.04 -0.86 -43.91
N GLU A 63 56.26 -1.98 -44.60
CA GLU A 63 55.20 -2.87 -45.06
C GLU A 63 54.42 -3.51 -43.89
N GLU A 64 55.10 -3.95 -42.84
CA GLU A 64 54.43 -4.49 -41.65
C GLU A 64 53.63 -3.41 -40.92
N CYS A 65 54.14 -2.18 -40.84
CA CYS A 65 53.43 -1.02 -40.28
C CYS A 65 52.14 -0.71 -41.06
N GLU A 66 52.21 -0.67 -42.40
CA GLU A 66 51.03 -0.45 -43.25
C GLU A 66 49.99 -1.56 -43.09
N ARG A 67 50.42 -2.83 -42.99
CA ARG A 67 49.53 -3.96 -42.74
C ARG A 67 48.84 -3.87 -41.39
N VAL A 68 49.59 -3.60 -40.31
CA VAL A 68 49.03 -3.45 -38.97
C VAL A 68 48.02 -2.29 -38.92
N MET A 69 48.35 -1.15 -39.53
CA MET A 69 47.43 -0.01 -39.60
C MET A 69 46.15 -0.34 -40.38
N ALA A 70 46.24 -1.09 -41.48
CA ALA A 70 45.08 -1.53 -42.25
C ALA A 70 44.20 -2.52 -41.46
N GLU A 71 44.81 -3.45 -40.71
CA GLU A 71 44.13 -4.38 -39.83
C GLU A 71 43.42 -3.64 -38.68
N GLU A 72 44.10 -2.73 -38.00
CA GLU A 72 43.53 -1.90 -36.93
C GLU A 72 42.37 -1.03 -37.45
N GLN A 73 42.50 -0.44 -38.65
CA GLN A 73 41.40 0.31 -39.27
C GLN A 73 40.20 -0.58 -39.60
N ALA A 74 40.44 -1.80 -40.08
CA ALA A 74 39.38 -2.76 -40.36
C ALA A 74 38.68 -3.24 -39.07
N GLU A 75 39.43 -3.48 -37.99
CA GLU A 75 38.87 -3.81 -36.68
C GLU A 75 38.08 -2.64 -36.09
N MET A 76 38.60 -1.41 -36.18
CA MET A 76 37.90 -0.21 -35.73
C MET A 76 36.62 0.01 -36.52
N ALA A 77 36.61 -0.26 -37.83
CA ALA A 77 35.41 -0.19 -38.66
C ALA A 77 34.35 -1.22 -38.23
N LYS A 78 34.76 -2.47 -37.96
CA LYS A 78 33.86 -3.52 -37.43
C LYS A 78 33.30 -3.14 -36.06
N ALA A 79 34.13 -2.64 -35.14
CA ALA A 79 33.72 -2.21 -33.82
C ALA A 79 32.70 -1.04 -33.89
N LYS A 80 32.96 -0.04 -34.74
CA LYS A 80 32.02 1.07 -34.99
C LYS A 80 30.66 0.58 -35.51
N GLN A 81 30.67 -0.38 -36.43
CA GLN A 81 29.45 -0.96 -36.98
C GLN A 81 28.62 -1.67 -35.89
N VAL A 82 29.26 -2.45 -35.02
CA VAL A 82 28.59 -3.13 -33.90
C VAL A 82 27.96 -2.13 -32.92
N VAL A 83 28.67 -1.03 -32.61
CA VAL A 83 28.15 0.02 -31.73
C VAL A 83 26.93 0.71 -32.35
N LEU A 84 26.97 1.04 -33.64
CA LEU A 84 25.84 1.65 -34.35
C LEU A 84 24.60 0.74 -34.37
N VAL A 85 24.78 -0.55 -34.64
CA VAL A 85 23.68 -1.52 -34.63
C VAL A 85 23.08 -1.64 -33.22
N LYS A 86 23.91 -1.70 -32.17
CA LYS A 86 23.42 -1.73 -30.78
C LYS A 86 22.68 -0.44 -30.41
N GLN A 87 23.17 0.72 -30.82
CA GLN A 87 22.47 2.00 -30.60
C GLN A 87 21.10 2.02 -31.29
N GLN A 88 21.03 1.54 -32.52
CA GLN A 88 19.77 1.44 -33.26
C GLN A 88 18.78 0.50 -32.58
N GLN A 89 19.24 -0.66 -32.10
CA GLN A 89 18.42 -1.60 -31.33
C GLN A 89 17.88 -0.95 -30.05
N HIS A 90 18.71 -0.21 -29.30
CA HIS A 90 18.24 0.50 -28.11
C HIS A 90 17.21 1.58 -28.43
N ILE A 91 17.36 2.30 -29.55
CA ILE A 91 16.36 3.31 -29.97
C ILE A 91 15.03 2.63 -30.28
N GLU A 92 15.05 1.51 -31.00
CA GLU A 92 13.84 0.75 -31.32
C GLU A 92 13.18 0.17 -30.07
N GLU A 93 13.97 -0.40 -29.15
CA GLU A 93 13.46 -0.94 -27.90
C GLU A 93 12.85 0.15 -27.02
N ARG A 94 13.50 1.31 -26.90
CA ARG A 94 12.94 2.48 -26.20
C ARG A 94 11.63 2.93 -26.84
N MET A 95 11.56 3.00 -28.16
CA MET A 95 10.34 3.40 -28.86
C MET A 95 9.18 2.40 -28.63
N ARG A 96 9.48 1.10 -28.61
CA ARG A 96 8.50 0.05 -28.29
C ARG A 96 8.01 0.16 -26.85
N LEU A 97 8.93 0.30 -25.88
CA LEU A 97 8.60 0.49 -24.47
C LEU A 97 7.75 1.76 -24.25
N GLU A 98 8.10 2.86 -24.90
CA GLU A 98 7.36 4.12 -24.84
C GLU A 98 5.92 3.94 -25.38
N THR A 99 5.78 3.20 -26.49
CA THR A 99 4.47 2.91 -27.08
C THR A 99 3.60 2.08 -26.12
N ILE A 100 4.17 1.02 -25.54
CA ILE A 100 3.46 0.15 -24.57
C ILE A 100 3.11 0.95 -23.31
N TYR A 101 4.04 1.77 -22.81
CA TYR A 101 3.80 2.63 -21.65
C TYR A 101 2.62 3.58 -21.90
N ASN A 102 2.59 4.25 -23.05
CA ASN A 102 1.49 5.16 -23.40
C ASN A 102 0.17 4.42 -23.56
N GLN A 103 0.16 3.21 -24.14
CA GLN A 103 -1.04 2.37 -24.20
C GLN A 103 -1.54 2.00 -22.80
N LEU A 104 -0.66 1.50 -21.93
CA LEU A 104 -0.99 1.09 -20.57
C LEU A 104 -1.49 2.27 -19.72
N LYS A 105 -0.88 3.45 -19.93
CA LYS A 105 -1.31 4.71 -19.29
C LYS A 105 -2.72 5.10 -19.70
N ASN A 106 -3.04 5.04 -21.00
CA ASN A 106 -4.38 5.34 -21.50
C ASN A 106 -5.42 4.34 -20.97
N GLU A 107 -5.08 3.05 -20.89
CA GLU A 107 -5.95 2.03 -20.29
C GLU A 107 -6.19 2.29 -18.80
N LEU A 108 -5.16 2.68 -18.06
CA LEU A 108 -5.28 3.05 -16.65
C LEU A 108 -6.21 4.25 -16.47
N GLU A 109 -6.02 5.32 -17.24
CA GLU A 109 -6.88 6.51 -17.19
C GLU A 109 -8.34 6.17 -17.53
N LEU A 110 -8.57 5.29 -18.52
CA LEU A 110 -9.90 4.79 -18.85
C LEU A 110 -10.51 4.02 -17.68
N LYS A 111 -9.76 3.12 -17.05
CA LYS A 111 -10.22 2.33 -15.89
C LYS A 111 -10.52 3.22 -14.68
N GLU A 112 -9.72 4.24 -14.43
CA GLU A 112 -9.97 5.23 -13.38
C GLU A 112 -11.24 6.04 -13.66
N CYS A 113 -11.50 6.38 -14.92
CA CYS A 113 -12.74 7.05 -15.34
C CYS A 113 -13.95 6.14 -15.15
N GLU A 114 -13.85 4.87 -15.58
CA GLU A 114 -14.90 3.87 -15.35
C GLU A 114 -15.19 3.67 -13.87
N PHE A 115 -14.16 3.56 -13.04
CA PHE A 115 -14.29 3.42 -11.60
C PHE A 115 -14.96 4.64 -10.98
N ARG A 116 -14.52 5.86 -11.31
CA ARG A 116 -15.18 7.09 -10.85
C ARG A 116 -16.65 7.15 -11.26
N ARG A 117 -16.98 6.72 -12.48
CA ARG A 117 -18.37 6.67 -12.94
C ARG A 117 -19.19 5.64 -12.17
N MET A 118 -18.63 4.46 -11.91
CA MET A 118 -19.29 3.43 -11.09
C MET A 118 -19.50 3.91 -9.66
N GLU A 119 -18.50 4.56 -9.06
CA GLU A 119 -18.58 5.15 -7.73
C GLU A 119 -19.66 6.24 -7.68
N GLY A 120 -19.71 7.13 -8.68
CA GLY A 120 -20.76 8.14 -8.77
C GLY A 120 -22.17 7.55 -8.87
N LYS A 121 -22.34 6.48 -9.66
CA LYS A 121 -23.61 5.73 -9.72
C LYS A 121 -23.95 5.07 -8.38
N PHE A 122 -22.97 4.45 -7.73
CA PHE A 122 -23.15 3.82 -6.43
C PHE A 122 -23.56 4.82 -5.36
N GLN A 123 -22.88 5.97 -5.28
CA GLN A 123 -23.22 7.05 -4.37
C GLN A 123 -24.61 7.63 -4.69
N SER A 124 -24.95 7.80 -5.97
CA SER A 124 -26.31 8.21 -6.38
C SER A 124 -27.36 7.19 -5.91
N HIS A 125 -27.10 5.89 -6.07
CA HIS A 125 -27.98 4.85 -5.55
C HIS A 125 -28.08 4.89 -4.01
N LEU A 126 -26.97 5.07 -3.29
CA LEU A 126 -26.99 5.24 -1.84
C LEU A 126 -27.78 6.47 -1.41
N LYS A 127 -27.58 7.62 -2.06
CA LYS A 127 -28.35 8.85 -1.81
C LYS A 127 -29.84 8.64 -2.04
N SER A 128 -30.21 7.92 -3.11
CA SER A 128 -31.61 7.62 -3.41
C SER A 128 -32.26 6.64 -2.42
N ALA A 129 -31.46 5.88 -1.67
CA ALA A 129 -31.90 4.84 -0.74
C ALA A 129 -31.96 5.31 0.72
N LYS A 130 -31.37 6.46 1.06
CA LYS A 130 -31.45 7.08 2.39
C LYS A 130 -32.56 8.12 2.42
N ALA A 131 -33.26 8.22 3.55
CA ALA A 131 -34.29 9.24 3.75
C ALA A 131 -33.67 10.61 4.11
N THR A 132 -32.48 10.61 4.70
CA THR A 132 -31.73 11.82 5.08
C THR A 132 -30.24 11.66 4.77
N GLU A 133 -29.56 12.77 4.43
CA GLU A 133 -28.12 12.80 4.11
C GLU A 133 -27.21 12.83 5.35
N ASP A 134 -27.77 12.77 6.56
CA ASP A 134 -27.01 12.86 7.81
C ASP A 134 -25.94 11.76 7.88
N ASP A 135 -24.71 12.14 8.24
CA ASP A 135 -23.68 11.21 8.63
C ASP A 135 -23.69 10.96 10.15
N LEU A 136 -22.81 10.08 10.64
CA LEU A 136 -22.74 9.77 12.07
C LEU A 136 -22.44 11.00 12.94
N MET A 137 -21.69 11.97 12.41
CA MET A 137 -21.34 13.18 13.15
C MET A 137 -22.55 14.13 13.23
N MET A 138 -23.30 14.28 12.14
CA MET A 138 -24.57 15.03 12.13
C MET A 138 -25.60 14.39 13.08
N VAL A 139 -25.70 13.06 13.09
CA VAL A 139 -26.57 12.34 14.04
C VAL A 139 -26.13 12.62 15.49
N GLN A 140 -24.83 12.55 15.79
CA GLN A 140 -24.31 12.86 17.12
C GLN A 140 -24.58 14.32 17.51
N ASN A 141 -24.41 15.26 16.59
CA ASN A 141 -24.72 16.67 16.84
C ASN A 141 -26.21 16.90 17.11
N LYS A 142 -27.10 16.21 16.37
CA LYS A 142 -28.55 16.24 16.63
C LYS A 142 -28.90 15.65 17.98
N PHE A 143 -28.23 14.57 18.39
CA PHE A 143 -28.40 13.97 19.71
C PHE A 143 -28.02 14.96 20.82
N ASN A 144 -26.84 15.57 20.73
CA ASN A 144 -26.37 16.57 21.71
C ASN A 144 -27.26 17.82 21.72
N SER A 145 -27.72 18.29 20.57
CA SER A 145 -28.68 19.41 20.49
C SER A 145 -29.97 19.09 21.23
N LEU A 146 -30.53 17.89 21.02
CA LEU A 146 -31.74 17.45 21.69
C LEU A 146 -31.55 17.38 23.22
N LEU A 147 -30.45 16.79 23.68
CA LEU A 147 -30.15 16.71 25.11
C LEU A 147 -30.00 18.09 25.75
N ASN A 148 -29.24 18.99 25.12
CA ASN A 148 -29.06 20.35 25.62
C ASN A 148 -30.40 21.10 25.69
N GLU A 149 -31.27 20.94 24.70
CA GLU A 149 -32.58 21.58 24.71
C GLU A 149 -33.51 21.04 25.80
N ILE A 150 -33.47 19.73 26.08
CA ILE A 150 -34.22 19.15 27.21
C ILE A 150 -33.66 19.68 28.53
N SER A 151 -32.33 19.72 28.69
CA SER A 151 -31.67 20.28 29.88
C SER A 151 -32.03 21.76 30.08
N ASP A 152 -31.93 22.58 29.02
CA ASP A 152 -32.28 24.01 29.06
C ASP A 152 -33.77 24.21 29.38
N PHE A 153 -34.64 23.36 28.84
CA PHE A 153 -36.06 23.38 29.15
C PHE A 153 -36.33 23.04 30.62
N CYS A 154 -35.73 21.97 31.15
CA CYS A 154 -35.88 21.57 32.55
C CYS A 154 -35.31 22.62 33.52
N GLY A 155 -34.21 23.29 33.16
CA GLY A 155 -33.60 24.33 33.98
C GLY A 155 -34.44 25.60 34.16
N VAL A 156 -35.46 25.81 33.31
CA VAL A 156 -36.39 26.96 33.39
C VAL A 156 -37.67 26.63 34.17
N LEU A 157 -37.90 25.35 34.50
CA LEU A 157 -39.11 24.93 35.20
C LEU A 157 -39.08 25.36 36.67
N GLU A 158 -40.24 25.82 37.16
CA GLU A 158 -40.47 26.18 38.56
C GLU A 158 -41.48 25.18 39.17
N TYR A 159 -41.17 24.64 40.35
CA TYR A 159 -41.89 23.52 40.96
C TYR A 159 -42.65 23.93 42.22
N ASP A 160 -43.75 23.22 42.53
CA ASP A 160 -44.35 23.27 43.88
C ASP A 160 -43.60 22.37 44.85
N ASN A 161 -43.18 22.90 46.00
CA ASN A 161 -42.47 22.13 47.03
C ASN A 161 -43.34 20.99 47.61
N ASP A 162 -44.67 21.14 47.62
CA ASP A 162 -45.56 20.13 48.19
C ASP A 162 -45.79 18.93 47.24
N ASP A 163 -45.68 19.12 45.92
CA ASP A 163 -45.91 18.08 44.91
C ASP A 163 -44.65 17.29 44.53
N ILE A 164 -43.45 17.82 44.79
CA ILE A 164 -42.16 17.12 44.63
C ILE A 164 -42.14 15.80 45.43
N VAL A 165 -42.75 15.82 46.63
CA VAL A 165 -42.86 14.66 47.51
C VAL A 165 -43.68 13.53 46.88
N SER A 166 -44.65 13.83 46.01
CA SER A 166 -45.48 12.81 45.35
C SER A 166 -44.72 11.96 44.32
N TRP A 167 -43.59 12.47 43.81
CA TRP A 167 -42.73 11.76 42.87
C TRP A 167 -41.59 11.00 43.57
N SER A 168 -41.47 11.06 44.91
CA SER A 168 -40.32 10.50 45.65
C SER A 168 -38.97 11.03 45.15
N LEU A 169 -38.99 12.20 44.52
CA LEU A 169 -37.82 12.89 44.02
C LEU A 169 -37.19 13.60 45.22
N SER A 170 -35.90 13.38 45.41
CA SER A 170 -35.08 13.87 46.53
C SER A 170 -35.36 15.33 46.92
N ASP A 171 -35.03 15.65 48.18
CA ASP A 171 -35.28 16.97 48.79
C ASP A 171 -34.58 18.16 48.06
N ASP A 172 -33.67 17.89 47.12
CA ASP A 172 -32.86 18.90 46.42
C ASP A 172 -33.41 19.24 45.02
N LEU A 173 -33.69 20.52 44.75
CA LEU A 173 -34.23 21.01 43.47
C LEU A 173 -33.41 20.60 42.23
N GLU A 174 -32.07 20.56 42.34
CA GLU A 174 -31.18 20.14 41.25
C GLU A 174 -31.40 18.68 40.85
N THR A 175 -31.70 17.82 41.83
CA THR A 175 -31.97 16.42 41.57
C THR A 175 -33.32 16.22 40.86
N VAL A 176 -34.33 17.01 41.19
CA VAL A 176 -35.65 16.99 40.53
C VAL A 176 -35.50 17.26 39.03
N ASN A 177 -34.67 18.22 38.63
CA ASN A 177 -34.38 18.50 37.22
C ASN A 177 -33.80 17.30 36.50
N TRP A 178 -32.81 16.60 37.08
CA TRP A 178 -32.20 15.42 36.45
C TRP A 178 -33.18 14.29 36.26
N TRP A 179 -34.11 14.09 37.18
CA TRP A 179 -35.14 13.07 37.06
C TRP A 179 -36.17 13.41 35.99
N ILE A 180 -36.57 14.67 35.88
CA ILE A 180 -37.47 15.12 34.81
C ILE A 180 -36.79 15.00 33.46
N GLU A 181 -35.51 15.39 33.35
CA GLU A 181 -34.70 15.20 32.16
C GLU A 181 -34.61 13.72 31.77
N ALA A 182 -34.26 12.85 32.73
CA ALA A 182 -34.18 11.40 32.52
C ALA A 182 -35.51 10.82 32.02
N TRP A 183 -36.61 11.25 32.63
CA TRP A 183 -37.96 10.82 32.25
C TRP A 183 -38.35 11.32 30.86
N MET A 184 -38.10 12.59 30.54
CA MET A 184 -38.37 13.14 29.21
C MET A 184 -37.58 12.38 28.13
N ILE A 185 -36.30 12.11 28.37
CA ILE A 185 -35.47 11.32 27.46
C ILE A 185 -36.01 9.90 27.32
N GLN A 186 -36.46 9.28 28.42
CA GLN A 186 -37.10 7.97 28.37
C GLN A 186 -38.35 7.98 27.48
N VAL A 187 -39.21 8.99 27.60
CA VAL A 187 -40.39 9.16 26.72
C VAL A 187 -39.96 9.31 25.27
N MET A 188 -38.94 10.13 24.96
CA MET A 188 -38.42 10.26 23.60
C MET A 188 -37.88 8.92 23.06
N ILE A 189 -37.23 8.14 23.91
CA ILE A 189 -36.70 6.84 23.51
C ILE A 189 -37.83 5.86 23.20
N GLU A 190 -38.78 5.69 24.11
CA GLU A 190 -39.82 4.67 24.00
C GLU A 190 -40.85 5.01 22.92
N ASP A 191 -41.33 6.26 22.89
CA ASP A 191 -42.42 6.67 22.00
C ASP A 191 -41.92 7.11 20.62
N ILE A 192 -40.64 7.48 20.48
CA ILE A 192 -40.07 7.97 19.21
C ILE A 192 -38.93 7.07 18.71
N LEU A 193 -37.81 6.94 19.44
CA LEU A 193 -36.60 6.31 18.91
C LEU A 193 -36.70 4.79 18.76
N ASP A 194 -37.44 4.11 19.63
CA ASP A 194 -37.68 2.66 19.58
C ASP A 194 -38.70 2.27 18.50
N THR A 195 -39.39 3.25 17.90
CA THR A 195 -40.29 2.97 16.78
C THR A 195 -39.49 2.38 15.60
N PRO A 196 -39.97 1.31 14.93
CA PRO A 196 -39.22 0.68 13.84
C PRO A 196 -38.97 1.59 12.64
N ILE A 197 -39.92 2.47 12.31
CA ILE A 197 -39.82 3.42 11.19
C ILE A 197 -39.95 4.87 11.69
N GLN A 198 -41.15 5.28 12.11
CA GLN A 198 -41.46 6.63 12.58
C GLN A 198 -42.78 6.60 13.39
N PRO A 199 -42.98 7.48 14.39
CA PRO A 199 -44.27 7.61 15.07
C PRO A 199 -45.44 7.82 14.11
N GLY A 200 -46.61 7.27 14.43
CA GLY A 200 -47.84 7.41 13.64
C GLY A 200 -47.97 6.46 12.43
N VAL A 201 -46.92 5.71 12.08
CA VAL A 201 -46.97 4.77 10.95
C VAL A 201 -47.66 3.46 11.35
N GLU A 202 -48.79 3.12 10.69
CA GLU A 202 -49.59 1.90 10.97
C GLU A 202 -48.77 0.60 10.89
N ILE A 203 -47.87 0.51 9.90
CA ILE A 203 -47.09 -0.71 9.63
C ILE A 203 -45.96 -0.96 10.64
N ASN A 204 -45.71 -0.05 11.59
CA ASN A 204 -44.61 -0.18 12.57
C ASN A 204 -44.60 -1.54 13.26
N ASN A 205 -45.74 -2.05 13.72
CA ASN A 205 -45.81 -3.33 14.42
C ASN A 205 -45.46 -4.52 13.50
N ALA A 206 -46.06 -4.56 12.31
CA ALA A 206 -45.82 -5.63 11.34
C ALA A 206 -44.37 -5.59 10.83
N PHE A 207 -43.89 -4.40 10.47
CA PHE A 207 -42.53 -4.17 10.02
C PHE A 207 -41.52 -4.50 11.12
N GLY A 208 -41.74 -4.08 12.37
CA GLY A 208 -40.86 -4.37 13.49
C GLY A 208 -40.66 -5.86 13.74
N LYS A 209 -41.76 -6.64 13.72
CA LYS A 209 -41.68 -8.12 13.85
C LYS A 209 -40.87 -8.75 12.72
N MET A 210 -41.13 -8.32 11.48
CA MET A 210 -40.38 -8.79 10.31
C MET A 210 -38.90 -8.38 10.42
N TYR A 211 -38.63 -7.12 10.74
CA TYR A 211 -37.30 -6.56 10.85
C TYR A 211 -36.46 -7.30 11.88
N GLU A 212 -36.99 -7.57 13.08
CA GLU A 212 -36.30 -8.35 14.11
C GLU A 212 -36.04 -9.80 13.67
N TRP A 213 -36.99 -10.42 12.96
CA TRP A 213 -36.80 -11.75 12.40
C TRP A 213 -35.66 -11.78 11.34
N VAL A 214 -35.55 -10.72 10.53
CA VAL A 214 -34.49 -10.56 9.53
C VAL A 214 -33.15 -10.21 10.17
N LYS A 215 -33.12 -9.26 11.12
CA LYS A 215 -31.91 -8.77 11.81
C LYS A 215 -31.11 -9.91 12.41
N LYS A 216 -31.80 -10.90 12.99
CA LYS A 216 -31.20 -12.12 13.58
C LYS A 216 -30.48 -13.03 12.57
N ARG A 217 -30.77 -12.92 11.27
CA ARG A 217 -30.24 -13.79 10.22
C ARG A 217 -29.30 -13.06 9.25
N ASN A 218 -29.65 -11.82 8.91
CA ASN A 218 -28.87 -11.01 7.99
C ASN A 218 -29.00 -9.53 8.37
N VAL A 219 -28.02 -9.05 9.14
CA VAL A 219 -27.94 -7.66 9.59
C VAL A 219 -27.90 -6.70 8.39
N SER A 220 -27.10 -7.00 7.36
CA SER A 220 -26.94 -6.11 6.20
C SER A 220 -28.26 -5.92 5.42
N TRP A 221 -29.05 -6.99 5.28
CA TRP A 221 -30.34 -6.92 4.61
C TRP A 221 -31.40 -6.22 5.47
N ALA A 222 -31.40 -6.48 6.79
CA ALA A 222 -32.22 -5.71 7.73
C ALA A 222 -31.96 -4.20 7.60
N THR A 223 -30.68 -3.78 7.60
CA THR A 223 -30.31 -2.37 7.41
C THR A 223 -30.91 -1.79 6.13
N ARG A 224 -30.76 -2.51 5.00
CA ARG A 224 -31.23 -2.04 3.69
C ARG A 224 -32.75 -1.92 3.63
N ILE A 225 -33.47 -2.91 4.13
CA ILE A 225 -34.93 -2.87 4.15
C ILE A 225 -35.42 -1.72 5.03
N ARG A 226 -34.82 -1.50 6.20
CA ARG A 226 -35.14 -0.36 7.07
C ARG A 226 -34.95 0.95 6.33
N GLN A 227 -33.79 1.16 5.71
CA GLN A 227 -33.51 2.37 4.93
C GLN A 227 -34.53 2.60 3.81
N GLN A 228 -34.83 1.55 3.03
CA GLN A 228 -35.78 1.65 1.93
C GLN A 228 -37.20 1.93 2.43
N MET A 229 -37.62 1.28 3.51
CA MET A 229 -38.95 1.46 4.09
C MET A 229 -39.10 2.86 4.68
N THR A 230 -38.12 3.32 5.46
CA THR A 230 -38.07 4.70 5.97
C THR A 230 -38.10 5.72 4.82
N THR A 231 -37.29 5.54 3.77
CA THR A 231 -37.29 6.42 2.58
C THR A 231 -38.63 6.40 1.84
N PHE A 232 -39.29 5.24 1.77
CA PHE A 232 -40.60 5.12 1.14
C PHE A 232 -41.68 5.86 1.93
N MET A 233 -41.68 5.69 3.26
CA MET A 233 -42.63 6.37 4.16
C MET A 233 -42.42 7.89 4.19
N THR A 234 -41.18 8.39 4.14
CA THR A 234 -40.96 9.85 4.06
C THR A 234 -41.35 10.47 2.74
N ARG A 235 -41.36 9.70 1.64
CA ARG A 235 -41.84 10.18 0.33
C ARG A 235 -43.35 10.16 0.20
N GLN A 236 -44.03 9.34 0.99
CA GLN A 236 -45.49 9.26 1.03
C GLN A 236 -45.97 9.37 2.48
N PRO A 237 -45.75 10.52 3.13
CA PRO A 237 -46.13 10.67 4.52
C PRO A 237 -47.66 10.71 4.63
N ASN A 238 -48.22 9.92 5.53
CA ASN A 238 -49.56 10.18 6.04
C ASN A 238 -49.44 11.29 7.10
N GLU A 239 -49.31 12.55 6.63
CA GLU A 239 -49.02 13.72 7.48
C GLU A 239 -49.98 13.84 8.67
N VAL A 240 -51.24 13.48 8.47
CA VAL A 240 -52.28 13.56 9.51
C VAL A 240 -52.00 12.60 10.68
N GLU A 241 -51.61 11.36 10.40
CA GLU A 241 -51.34 10.36 11.46
C GLU A 241 -50.01 10.61 12.16
N VAL A 242 -49.00 11.04 11.41
CA VAL A 242 -47.69 11.39 11.96
C VAL A 242 -47.83 12.61 12.88
N GLU A 243 -48.52 13.66 12.45
CA GLU A 243 -48.72 14.86 13.27
C GLU A 243 -49.61 14.56 14.49
N ARG A 244 -50.66 13.74 14.34
CA ARG A 244 -51.45 13.28 15.49
C ARG A 244 -50.60 12.54 16.52
N ALA A 245 -49.72 11.62 16.08
CA ALA A 245 -48.86 10.89 16.99
C ALA A 245 -47.86 11.81 17.72
N LYS A 246 -47.35 12.86 17.05
CA LYS A 246 -46.53 13.89 17.72
C LYS A 246 -47.34 14.64 18.77
N ASP A 247 -48.55 15.09 18.42
CA ASP A 247 -49.42 15.82 19.34
C ASP A 247 -49.79 14.97 20.56
N ASP A 248 -50.02 13.67 20.38
CA ASP A 248 -50.29 12.73 21.49
C ASP A 248 -49.09 12.63 22.46
N ILE A 249 -47.86 12.59 21.93
CA ILE A 249 -46.63 12.58 22.74
C ILE A 249 -46.45 13.92 23.47
N VAL A 250 -46.67 15.05 22.78
CA VAL A 250 -46.61 16.38 23.39
C VAL A 250 -47.62 16.51 24.52
N ASN A 251 -48.87 16.08 24.30
CA ASN A 251 -49.91 16.13 25.33
C ASN A 251 -49.56 15.22 26.51
N LYS A 252 -49.04 14.01 26.28
CA LYS A 252 -48.55 13.10 27.34
C LYS A 252 -47.48 13.76 28.20
N ILE A 253 -46.54 14.49 27.59
CA ILE A 253 -45.48 15.20 28.32
C ILE A 253 -46.07 16.35 29.14
N ILE A 254 -46.93 17.17 28.53
CA ILE A 254 -47.52 18.35 29.17
C ILE A 254 -48.45 17.97 30.31
N GLU A 255 -49.33 16.97 30.13
CA GLU A 255 -50.24 16.50 31.18
C GLU A 255 -49.47 16.05 32.42
N ARG A 256 -48.34 15.37 32.22
CA ARG A 256 -47.50 14.92 33.32
C ARG A 256 -46.73 16.06 33.97
N LEU A 257 -46.12 16.96 33.19
CA LEU A 257 -45.35 18.08 33.74
C LEU A 257 -46.23 19.13 34.43
N ASN A 258 -47.43 19.39 33.93
CA ASN A 258 -48.39 20.31 34.56
C ASN A 258 -48.86 19.82 35.95
N SER A 259 -48.63 18.54 36.29
CA SER A 259 -48.89 18.04 37.65
C SER A 259 -47.82 18.44 38.68
N VAL A 260 -46.71 19.02 38.23
CA VAL A 260 -45.54 19.36 39.09
C VAL A 260 -45.13 20.82 38.94
N VAL A 261 -45.33 21.41 37.75
CA VAL A 261 -44.87 22.75 37.40
C VAL A 261 -45.93 23.80 37.75
N MET A 262 -45.49 24.87 38.40
CA MET A 262 -46.31 25.98 38.90
C MET A 262 -46.96 26.83 37.81
N ASN A 263 -46.15 27.29 36.84
CA ASN A 263 -46.57 28.30 35.87
C ASN A 263 -47.14 27.71 34.56
N GLY A 264 -47.44 26.41 34.58
CA GLY A 264 -47.78 25.64 33.38
C GLY A 264 -46.60 25.50 32.42
N VAL A 265 -46.73 24.54 31.52
CA VAL A 265 -45.67 24.20 30.55
C VAL A 265 -45.95 24.85 29.20
N ASP A 266 -44.93 25.47 28.62
CA ASP A 266 -44.99 26.00 27.26
C ASP A 266 -45.09 24.87 26.22
N LYS A 267 -46.28 24.72 25.64
CA LYS A 267 -46.58 23.66 24.66
C LYS A 267 -45.72 23.75 23.40
N GLU A 268 -45.39 24.96 22.94
CA GLU A 268 -44.62 25.14 21.71
C GLU A 268 -43.18 24.66 21.89
N LYS A 269 -42.57 24.90 23.06
CA LYS A 269 -41.24 24.38 23.38
C LYS A 269 -41.21 22.85 23.41
N VAL A 270 -42.22 22.21 24.02
CA VAL A 270 -42.32 20.75 24.03
C VAL A 270 -42.53 20.21 22.61
N LYS A 271 -43.31 20.90 21.78
CA LYS A 271 -43.50 20.55 20.37
C LYS A 271 -42.18 20.59 19.59
N ASP A 272 -41.37 21.63 19.79
CA ASP A 272 -40.05 21.75 19.14
C ASP A 272 -39.09 20.62 19.56
N ILE A 273 -39.07 20.25 20.83
CA ILE A 273 -38.27 19.12 21.34
C ILE A 273 -38.71 17.81 20.68
N VAL A 274 -40.03 17.55 20.63
CA VAL A 274 -40.58 16.34 19.98
C VAL A 274 -40.27 16.32 18.48
N GLU A 275 -40.37 17.46 17.79
CA GLU A 275 -40.05 17.56 16.37
C GLU A 275 -38.57 17.22 16.10
N ARG A 276 -37.65 17.73 16.93
CA ARG A 276 -36.22 17.39 16.82
C ARG A 276 -35.94 15.93 17.13
N ALA A 277 -36.63 15.35 18.11
CA ALA A 277 -36.52 13.92 18.41
C ALA A 277 -37.02 13.06 17.22
N VAL A 278 -38.08 13.47 16.53
CA VAL A 278 -38.56 12.81 15.30
C VAL A 278 -37.55 12.94 14.17
N GLN A 279 -36.95 14.13 13.98
CA GLN A 279 -35.89 14.33 12.99
C GLN A 279 -34.64 13.50 13.29
N LEU A 280 -34.26 13.38 14.57
CA LEU A 280 -33.18 12.51 15.03
C LEU A 280 -33.51 11.04 14.75
N ASN A 281 -34.74 10.60 15.03
CA ASN A 281 -35.18 9.24 14.73
C ASN A 281 -35.03 8.94 13.24
N LEU A 282 -35.50 9.84 12.38
CA LEU A 282 -35.38 9.68 10.93
C LEU A 282 -33.92 9.56 10.48
N ALA A 283 -33.04 10.38 11.05
CA ALA A 283 -31.61 10.34 10.79
C ALA A 283 -30.99 9.01 11.23
N LEU A 284 -31.36 8.50 12.40
CA LEU A 284 -30.91 7.21 12.95
C LEU A 284 -31.39 6.02 12.09
N LYS A 285 -32.65 6.05 11.62
CA LYS A 285 -33.20 4.99 10.75
C LYS A 285 -32.61 5.01 9.34
N SER A 286 -32.07 6.14 8.91
CA SER A 286 -31.37 6.31 7.62
C SER A 286 -29.91 5.85 7.63
N GLN A 287 -29.30 5.61 8.81
CA GLN A 287 -27.91 5.19 8.89
C GLN A 287 -27.65 3.77 8.36
N ASP A 288 -26.43 3.52 7.87
CA ASP A 288 -25.94 2.16 7.55
C ASP A 288 -25.46 1.42 8.81
N ALA A 289 -25.00 2.19 9.81
CA ALA A 289 -24.60 1.66 11.09
C ALA A 289 -25.84 1.33 11.95
N MET A 290 -25.82 0.15 12.58
CA MET A 290 -26.77 -0.18 13.64
C MET A 290 -26.34 0.56 14.90
N ILE A 291 -27.19 1.47 15.38
CA ILE A 291 -26.98 2.22 16.61
C ILE A 291 -28.07 1.73 17.56
N ASP A 292 -27.66 1.00 18.60
CA ASP A 292 -28.56 0.49 19.61
C ASP A 292 -28.18 1.14 20.96
N LYS A 293 -29.18 1.42 21.80
CA LYS A 293 -28.96 1.91 23.16
C LYS A 293 -28.37 0.80 24.04
N VAL A 294 -27.46 1.17 24.94
CA VAL A 294 -26.92 0.25 25.94
C VAL A 294 -27.57 0.58 27.28
N THR A 295 -28.19 -0.43 27.88
CA THR A 295 -28.80 -0.31 29.21
C THR A 295 -27.70 -0.42 30.27
N ILE A 296 -27.59 0.59 31.12
CA ILE A 296 -26.75 0.59 32.31
C ILE A 296 -27.68 0.43 33.51
N GLU A 297 -27.48 -0.61 34.31
CA GLU A 297 -28.26 -0.78 35.55
C GLU A 297 -27.73 0.14 36.66
N GLU A 298 -28.65 0.69 37.45
CA GLU A 298 -28.33 1.46 38.65
C GLU A 298 -27.56 0.59 39.66
N GLY A 299 -26.58 1.17 40.34
CA GLY A 299 -25.65 0.49 41.24
C GLY A 299 -24.35 0.01 40.59
N ASN A 300 -24.24 0.04 39.25
CA ASN A 300 -22.99 -0.29 38.56
C ASN A 300 -21.88 0.73 38.82
N VAL A 301 -20.63 0.30 38.67
CA VAL A 301 -19.46 1.19 38.78
C VAL A 301 -19.41 2.15 37.60
N PHE A 302 -19.08 3.41 37.88
CA PHE A 302 -18.88 4.42 36.85
C PHE A 302 -17.75 4.02 35.86
N ASP A 303 -18.04 4.07 34.55
CA ASP A 303 -17.07 3.85 33.47
C ASP A 303 -16.87 5.14 32.66
N ALA A 304 -15.73 5.81 32.87
CA ALA A 304 -15.39 7.07 32.19
C ALA A 304 -15.29 6.96 30.65
N ASN A 305 -15.17 5.76 30.09
CA ASN A 305 -15.15 5.58 28.63
C ASN A 305 -16.56 5.59 28.00
N MET A 306 -17.60 5.28 28.79
CA MET A 306 -18.99 5.15 28.32
C MET A 306 -19.93 6.17 28.96
N MET A 307 -19.54 6.78 30.07
CA MET A 307 -20.39 7.62 30.91
C MET A 307 -19.79 9.01 31.09
N ILE A 308 -20.66 10.01 31.18
CA ILE A 308 -20.32 11.38 31.57
C ILE A 308 -20.99 11.63 32.91
N SER A 309 -20.22 11.95 33.94
CA SER A 309 -20.77 12.23 35.26
C SER A 309 -21.31 13.66 35.35
N VAL A 310 -22.43 13.81 36.05
CA VAL A 310 -23.06 15.11 36.35
C VAL A 310 -22.78 15.57 37.78
N SER A 311 -22.53 14.65 38.73
CA SER A 311 -22.35 14.95 40.16
C SER A 311 -20.97 14.58 40.74
N GLY A 312 -20.13 13.82 40.02
CA GLY A 312 -18.76 13.46 40.44
C GLY A 312 -18.21 12.17 39.81
N GLU A 313 -16.89 12.05 39.65
CA GLU A 313 -16.23 10.95 38.90
C GLU A 313 -16.03 9.64 39.70
N GLU A 314 -16.28 9.65 41.01
CA GLU A 314 -16.08 8.49 41.90
C GLU A 314 -17.41 8.01 42.49
N GLY A 315 -17.82 6.76 42.21
CA GLY A 315 -19.01 6.16 42.82
C GLY A 315 -19.72 5.09 41.98
N SER A 316 -20.91 4.71 42.45
CA SER A 316 -21.88 3.88 41.72
C SER A 316 -22.93 4.74 41.01
N VAL A 317 -23.46 4.26 39.89
CA VAL A 317 -24.49 4.94 39.10
C VAL A 317 -25.82 4.95 39.85
N SER A 318 -26.32 6.11 40.26
CA SER A 318 -27.63 6.23 40.93
C SER A 318 -28.77 6.51 39.97
N LEU A 319 -28.51 7.25 38.88
CA LEU A 319 -29.50 7.64 37.88
C LEU A 319 -28.82 7.71 36.51
N VAL A 320 -29.49 7.20 35.48
CA VAL A 320 -29.07 7.34 34.08
C VAL A 320 -30.00 8.32 33.39
N ILE A 321 -29.50 9.53 33.13
CA ILE A 321 -30.29 10.58 32.44
C ILE A 321 -30.49 10.23 30.98
N SER A 322 -29.41 9.87 30.28
CA SER A 322 -29.44 9.44 28.88
C SER A 322 -28.61 8.18 28.71
N PRO A 323 -29.17 7.07 28.20
CA PRO A 323 -28.40 5.87 27.95
C PRO A 323 -27.42 6.11 26.78
N PRO A 324 -26.22 5.52 26.81
CA PRO A 324 -25.28 5.65 25.72
C PRO A 324 -25.80 4.90 24.47
N PHE A 325 -25.69 5.57 23.33
CA PHE A 325 -26.02 5.00 22.02
C PHE A 325 -24.76 4.53 21.34
N MET A 326 -24.62 3.21 21.19
CA MET A 326 -23.41 2.62 20.64
C MET A 326 -23.67 2.08 19.24
N LYS A 327 -22.71 2.35 18.34
CA LYS A 327 -22.65 1.64 17.07
C LYS A 327 -22.33 0.18 17.37
N GLN A 328 -23.26 -0.72 17.06
CA GLN A 328 -22.95 -2.14 17.00
C GLN A 328 -21.87 -2.32 15.94
N GLN A 329 -20.67 -2.64 16.40
CA GLN A 329 -19.71 -3.28 15.52
C GLN A 329 -20.40 -4.57 15.12
N ALA A 330 -20.76 -4.70 13.84
CA ALA A 330 -21.02 -6.01 13.29
C ALA A 330 -19.88 -6.90 13.79
N VAL A 331 -20.18 -8.06 14.36
CA VAL A 331 -19.20 -9.12 14.54
C VAL A 331 -18.72 -9.51 13.14
N GLN A 332 -17.90 -8.65 12.57
CA GLN A 332 -16.92 -9.00 11.58
C GLN A 332 -15.98 -9.89 12.37
N SER A 333 -15.87 -11.15 11.98
CA SER A 333 -14.63 -11.89 12.09
C SER A 333 -13.48 -10.89 11.93
N SER A 334 -12.86 -10.54 13.04
CA SER A 334 -11.92 -9.44 13.13
C SER A 334 -10.64 -9.83 12.39
N THR A 335 -10.56 -9.44 11.13
CA THR A 335 -9.28 -9.00 10.59
C THR A 335 -9.40 -7.50 10.41
N PRO A 336 -8.72 -6.68 11.23
CA PRO A 336 -8.81 -5.23 11.09
C PRO A 336 -8.13 -4.84 9.76
N GLU A 337 -8.93 -4.42 8.79
CA GLU A 337 -8.41 -3.73 7.60
C GLU A 337 -7.88 -2.36 8.03
N LYS A 338 -6.59 -2.33 8.35
CA LYS A 338 -5.83 -1.07 8.40
C LYS A 338 -5.86 -0.47 7.00
N LYS A 339 -6.19 0.83 6.90
CA LYS A 339 -5.89 1.66 5.73
C LYS A 339 -4.38 1.71 5.53
N THR A 340 -3.82 0.68 4.92
CA THR A 340 -2.44 0.71 4.43
C THR A 340 -2.48 1.31 3.05
N SER A 341 -1.69 2.37 2.88
CA SER A 341 -1.47 2.97 1.58
C SER A 341 -1.10 1.92 0.53
N TRP A 342 -1.60 2.12 -0.69
CA TRP A 342 -1.62 1.14 -1.78
C TRP A 342 -0.24 0.59 -2.17
N TRP A 343 0.85 1.28 -1.83
CA TRP A 343 2.23 0.81 -2.05
C TRP A 343 2.73 -0.27 -1.07
N ASN A 344 1.97 -0.58 0.01
CA ASN A 344 2.39 -1.54 1.04
C ASN A 344 1.67 -2.91 1.02
N ARG A 345 1.02 -3.29 -0.09
CA ARG A 345 0.46 -4.64 -0.24
C ARG A 345 1.57 -5.68 -0.40
N LYS A 346 2.06 -6.23 0.72
CA LYS A 346 2.69 -7.56 0.70
C LYS A 346 1.62 -8.57 0.30
N LYS A 347 1.84 -9.31 -0.80
CA LYS A 347 0.98 -10.41 -1.29
C LYS A 347 0.51 -11.26 -0.10
N GLN A 348 -0.77 -11.17 0.24
CA GLN A 348 -1.36 -12.09 1.21
C GLN A 348 -1.29 -13.50 0.60
N GLN A 349 -0.56 -14.40 1.24
CA GLN A 349 -0.54 -15.81 0.85
C GLN A 349 -1.86 -16.45 1.32
N PRO A 350 -2.49 -17.32 0.49
CA PRO A 350 -3.70 -18.02 0.87
C PRO A 350 -3.48 -18.87 2.13
N VAL A 351 -4.54 -19.00 2.94
CA VAL A 351 -4.53 -19.77 4.20
C VAL A 351 -4.08 -21.19 3.91
N SER A 352 -2.92 -21.55 4.46
CA SER A 352 -2.24 -22.81 4.20
C SER A 352 -2.83 -23.91 5.10
N PRO A 353 -3.19 -25.10 4.57
CA PRO A 353 -3.77 -26.21 5.35
C PRO A 353 -2.75 -26.96 6.23
N LEU A 354 -1.55 -26.41 6.43
CA LEU A 354 -0.41 -27.10 7.01
C LEU A 354 -0.31 -26.88 8.54
N THR A 355 -0.05 -27.98 9.26
CA THR A 355 0.14 -28.09 10.71
C THR A 355 1.32 -27.24 11.23
N LEU A 356 1.38 -26.97 12.54
CA LEU A 356 2.42 -26.12 13.16
C LEU A 356 3.86 -26.63 12.92
N GLU A 357 4.04 -27.94 12.80
CA GLU A 357 5.33 -28.56 12.48
C GLU A 357 5.72 -28.33 11.01
N GLU A 358 4.79 -28.49 10.08
CA GLU A 358 5.01 -28.23 8.65
C GLU A 358 5.34 -26.75 8.39
N GLN A 359 4.75 -25.83 9.16
CA GLN A 359 5.08 -24.40 9.10
C GLN A 359 6.49 -24.06 9.61
N ARG A 360 7.04 -24.83 10.56
CA ARG A 360 8.44 -24.69 11.00
C ARG A 360 9.40 -25.18 9.92
N ILE A 361 9.06 -26.30 9.27
CA ILE A 361 9.85 -26.87 8.18
C ILE A 361 9.85 -25.92 6.98
N LEU A 362 8.69 -25.39 6.59
CA LEU A 362 8.56 -24.36 5.54
C LEU A 362 9.34 -23.08 5.86
N ARG A 363 9.38 -22.63 7.12
CA ARG A 363 10.21 -21.49 7.53
C ARG A 363 11.70 -21.79 7.41
N LYS A 364 12.15 -23.00 7.78
CA LYS A 364 13.55 -23.43 7.61
C LYS A 364 13.94 -23.53 6.13
N VAL A 365 13.06 -24.08 5.29
CA VAL A 365 13.27 -24.21 3.84
C VAL A 365 13.29 -22.83 3.19
N LYS A 366 12.34 -21.93 3.50
CA LYS A 366 12.29 -20.57 2.97
C LYS A 366 13.47 -19.72 3.41
N SER A 367 13.94 -19.89 4.65
CA SER A 367 15.15 -19.21 5.15
C SER A 367 16.41 -19.69 4.45
N ARG A 368 16.49 -20.99 4.10
CA ARG A 368 17.63 -21.56 3.38
C ARG A 368 17.61 -21.22 1.88
N ALA A 369 16.44 -21.21 1.25
CA ALA A 369 16.28 -20.74 -0.13
C ALA A 369 16.65 -19.26 -0.28
N HIS A 370 16.23 -18.43 0.68
CA HIS A 370 16.58 -17.01 0.72
C HIS A 370 18.07 -16.76 1.04
N PHE A 371 18.73 -17.68 1.74
CA PHE A 371 20.19 -17.65 1.93
C PHE A 371 20.93 -18.08 0.65
N LEU A 372 20.36 -19.02 -0.12
CA LEU A 372 20.90 -19.43 -1.42
C LEU A 372 20.79 -18.31 -2.47
N ASP A 373 19.72 -17.51 -2.42
CA ASP A 373 19.51 -16.34 -3.30
C ASP A 373 20.30 -15.10 -2.86
N ARG A 374 20.64 -14.96 -1.57
CA ARG A 374 21.48 -13.87 -1.06
C ARG A 374 22.94 -14.33 -0.95
N GLY A 375 23.67 -14.26 -2.06
CA GLY A 375 25.12 -14.41 -2.08
C GLY A 375 25.82 -13.62 -0.96
N LEU A 376 26.87 -14.21 -0.39
CA LEU A 376 27.66 -13.69 0.74
C LEU A 376 28.12 -12.24 0.49
N SER A 377 27.73 -11.33 1.39
CA SER A 377 28.16 -9.94 1.35
C SER A 377 29.46 -9.75 2.13
N CYS A 378 30.56 -9.42 1.44
CA CYS A 378 31.71 -8.76 2.05
C CYS A 378 32.19 -7.62 1.15
N CYS A 379 32.23 -6.41 1.72
CA CYS A 379 32.74 -5.14 1.21
C CYS A 379 32.67 -4.89 -0.32
N CYS A 380 31.65 -4.11 -0.73
CA CYS A 380 31.56 -3.34 -1.98
C CYS A 380 31.46 -4.05 -3.35
N PHE A 381 31.30 -5.38 -3.42
CA PHE A 381 30.91 -6.06 -4.67
C PHE A 381 29.81 -7.11 -4.43
N GLN A 382 28.72 -7.06 -5.21
CA GLN A 382 27.73 -8.15 -5.28
C GLN A 382 28.20 -9.19 -6.29
N VAL A 383 28.95 -10.19 -5.83
CA VAL A 383 29.26 -11.38 -6.63
C VAL A 383 28.14 -12.40 -6.42
N GLY A 384 27.24 -12.51 -7.40
CA GLY A 384 26.30 -13.62 -7.45
C GLY A 384 27.04 -14.95 -7.62
N PHE A 385 26.46 -16.04 -7.10
CA PHE A 385 26.99 -17.40 -7.31
C PHE A 385 27.10 -17.77 -8.81
N ASP A 386 26.42 -17.01 -9.66
CA ASP A 386 26.49 -17.01 -11.12
C ASP A 386 27.92 -16.74 -11.66
N GLY A 387 28.75 -16.01 -10.91
CA GLY A 387 30.13 -15.72 -11.29
C GLY A 387 31.16 -16.81 -10.92
N LEU A 388 30.86 -17.68 -9.95
CA LEU A 388 31.78 -18.75 -9.53
C LEU A 388 31.54 -20.06 -10.29
N VAL A 389 30.32 -20.27 -10.78
CA VAL A 389 29.96 -21.45 -11.59
C VAL A 389 30.39 -21.29 -13.07
N GLY A 390 30.57 -20.05 -13.54
CA GLY A 390 31.07 -19.77 -14.89
C GLY A 390 32.56 -20.07 -15.12
N PHE A 391 33.33 -20.47 -14.08
CA PHE A 391 34.78 -20.66 -14.20
C PHE A 391 35.22 -22.14 -14.30
N ILE A 392 34.32 -23.12 -14.11
CA ILE A 392 34.66 -24.55 -14.25
C ILE A 392 33.49 -25.30 -14.92
N PRO A 393 33.51 -25.46 -16.25
CA PRO A 393 32.38 -25.91 -17.08
C PRO A 393 31.98 -27.39 -16.91
N VAL A 394 32.45 -28.06 -15.86
CA VAL A 394 32.14 -29.47 -15.59
C VAL A 394 31.61 -29.67 -14.17
N ILE A 395 31.97 -28.83 -13.21
CA ILE A 395 31.55 -29.03 -11.80
C ILE A 395 30.14 -28.46 -11.56
N GLY A 396 29.74 -27.43 -12.32
CA GLY A 396 28.45 -26.75 -12.21
C GLY A 396 27.24 -27.66 -12.44
N ASP A 397 27.28 -28.48 -13.49
CA ASP A 397 26.16 -29.37 -13.84
C ASP A 397 25.98 -30.52 -12.84
N PHE A 398 27.09 -31.05 -12.31
CA PHE A 398 27.02 -32.10 -11.28
C PHE A 398 26.44 -31.57 -9.96
N ILE A 399 26.77 -30.34 -9.56
CA ILE A 399 26.21 -29.74 -8.33
C ILE A 399 24.70 -29.49 -8.49
N GLY A 400 24.26 -29.03 -9.67
CA GLY A 400 22.84 -28.80 -9.97
C GLY A 400 22.02 -30.08 -9.87
N VAL A 401 22.50 -31.18 -10.46
CA VAL A 401 21.82 -32.49 -10.38
C VAL A 401 21.86 -33.06 -8.97
N LEU A 402 22.97 -32.91 -8.24
CA LEU A 402 23.11 -33.44 -6.89
C LEU A 402 22.15 -32.73 -5.90
N LEU A 403 21.93 -31.43 -6.08
CA LEU A 403 20.93 -30.66 -5.34
C LEU A 403 19.49 -31.05 -5.71
N ALA A 404 19.21 -31.32 -6.99
CA ALA A 404 17.90 -31.76 -7.46
C ALA A 404 17.55 -33.17 -6.93
N ILE A 405 18.51 -34.09 -6.93
CA ILE A 405 18.36 -35.45 -6.36
C ILE A 405 18.15 -35.38 -4.85
N GLN A 406 18.86 -34.51 -4.14
CA GLN A 406 18.67 -34.33 -2.69
C GLN A 406 17.27 -33.79 -2.35
N LEU A 407 16.69 -32.95 -3.22
CA LEU A 407 15.31 -32.48 -3.08
C LEU A 407 14.29 -33.62 -3.22
N VAL A 408 14.49 -34.50 -4.21
CA VAL A 408 13.63 -35.67 -4.40
C VAL A 408 13.77 -36.66 -3.25
N TYR A 409 14.98 -36.88 -2.74
CA TYR A 409 15.21 -37.75 -1.58
C TYR A 409 14.46 -37.28 -0.33
N ILE A 410 14.42 -35.95 -0.10
CA ILE A 410 13.63 -35.37 1.00
C ILE A 410 12.13 -35.49 0.72
N ALA A 411 11.68 -35.33 -0.52
CA ALA A 411 10.28 -35.53 -0.89
C ALA A 411 9.83 -37.00 -0.71
N MET A 412 10.71 -37.98 -0.95
CA MET A 412 10.43 -39.39 -0.72
C MET A 412 10.26 -39.74 0.76
N SER A 413 10.85 -38.97 1.67
CA SER A 413 10.64 -39.14 3.12
C SER A 413 9.24 -38.71 3.61
N LEU A 414 8.35 -38.27 2.71
CA LEU A 414 6.97 -37.84 2.96
C LEU A 414 5.90 -38.78 2.36
N GLU A 415 6.22 -40.07 2.17
CA GLU A 415 5.29 -41.13 1.68
C GLU A 415 4.57 -40.78 0.36
N LEU A 416 5.28 -40.21 -0.61
CA LEU A 416 4.72 -39.90 -1.93
C LEU A 416 4.52 -41.18 -2.79
N PRO A 417 3.45 -41.26 -3.61
CA PRO A 417 3.22 -42.39 -4.51
C PRO A 417 4.38 -42.57 -5.50
N ASN A 418 4.86 -43.80 -5.68
CA ASN A 418 6.04 -44.12 -6.50
C ASN A 418 5.94 -43.62 -7.95
N GLU A 419 4.72 -43.47 -8.49
CA GLU A 419 4.49 -42.93 -9.83
C GLU A 419 4.87 -41.45 -9.97
N LEU A 420 4.64 -40.63 -8.93
CA LEU A 420 5.02 -39.21 -8.93
C LEU A 420 6.52 -39.04 -8.76
N VAL A 421 7.16 -39.86 -7.92
CA VAL A 421 8.61 -39.86 -7.73
C VAL A 421 9.31 -40.24 -9.04
N SER A 422 8.83 -41.27 -9.73
CA SER A 422 9.37 -41.68 -11.03
C SER A 422 9.28 -40.56 -12.07
N LYS A 423 8.19 -39.78 -12.05
CA LYS A 423 7.98 -38.67 -12.99
C LYS A 423 8.88 -37.48 -12.69
N MET A 424 9.12 -37.17 -11.42
CA MET A 424 10.06 -36.12 -11.00
C MET A 424 11.52 -36.51 -11.32
N MET A 425 11.90 -37.76 -11.08
CA MET A 425 13.23 -38.26 -11.43
C MET A 425 13.47 -38.27 -12.94
N PHE A 426 12.46 -38.63 -13.74
CA PHE A 426 12.56 -38.61 -15.20
C PHE A 426 12.79 -37.20 -15.74
N ASN A 427 12.09 -36.19 -15.20
CA ASN A 427 12.27 -34.80 -15.61
C ASN A 427 13.67 -34.26 -15.28
N ILE A 428 14.24 -34.65 -14.13
CA ILE A 428 15.61 -34.25 -13.75
C ILE A 428 16.64 -34.93 -14.64
N ALA A 429 16.46 -36.22 -14.96
CA ALA A 429 17.36 -36.93 -15.86
C ALA A 429 17.31 -36.37 -17.28
N PHE A 430 16.12 -36.00 -17.77
CA PHE A 430 15.94 -35.42 -19.09
C PHE A 430 16.53 -34.01 -19.20
N ASP A 431 16.37 -33.17 -18.17
CA ASP A 431 16.97 -31.82 -18.10
C ASP A 431 18.51 -31.88 -18.04
N PHE A 432 19.07 -32.91 -17.40
CA PHE A 432 20.51 -33.13 -17.38
C PHE A 432 21.06 -33.57 -18.73
N VAL A 433 20.36 -34.48 -19.43
CA VAL A 433 20.78 -34.95 -20.76
C VAL A 433 20.71 -33.83 -21.80
N ILE A 434 19.70 -32.96 -21.74
CA ILE A 434 19.57 -31.81 -22.65
C ILE A 434 20.62 -30.73 -22.40
N ARG A 435 21.16 -30.64 -21.17
CA ARG A 435 22.16 -29.63 -20.79
C ARG A 435 23.61 -30.09 -21.02
N LEU A 436 23.84 -31.40 -21.26
CA LEU A 436 25.17 -32.01 -21.45
C LEU A 436 25.59 -32.21 -22.93
N ASP A 437 24.70 -31.95 -23.88
CA ASP A 437 24.99 -31.77 -25.32
C ASP A 437 24.99 -30.26 -25.65
#